data_AF-A0AAW1ZQ17-F1
#
_entry.id   AF-A0AAW1ZQ17-F1
#
_cell.length_a   1.000
_cell.length_b   1.000
_cell.length_c   1.000
_cell.angle_alpha   90.00
_cell.angle_beta   90.00
_cell.angle_gamma   90.00
#
_symmetry.space_group_name_H-M   'P 1'
#
loop_
_entity.id
_entity.type
_entity.pdbx_description
1 polymer ?
#
loop_
_entity_poly.entity_id
_entity_poly.type
_entity_poly.pdbx_seq_one_letter_code
_entity_poly.pdbx_strand_id
1 'polypeptide(L)' 'MNERDYNGQTALHAAVDKRDKLMVSKLLKYGATPEIADVWERTAADEAREKNLHDILKLFNLIEN' A
#
# COMPACT_ATOMS: atom_id res chain seq x y z
N MET A 1 -6.50 7.89 6.53
CA MET A 1 -5.31 7.02 6.33
C MET A 1 -4.53 7.29 5.05
N ASN A 2 -4.95 8.28 4.27
CA ASN A 2 -4.41 8.55 2.95
C ASN A 2 -3.59 9.84 2.89
N GLU A 3 -3.11 10.31 4.05
CA GLU A 3 -2.19 11.45 4.12
C GLU A 3 -0.91 11.12 3.35
N ARG A 4 -0.36 12.14 2.70
CA ARG A 4 0.78 12.02 1.81
C ARG A 4 1.96 12.82 2.35
N ASP A 5 3.15 12.25 2.25
CA ASP A 5 4.40 12.95 2.54
C ASP A 5 4.78 13.91 1.38
N TYR A 6 5.97 14.53 1.47
CA TYR A 6 6.49 15.43 0.44
C TYR A 6 6.71 14.77 -0.94
N ASN A 7 6.82 13.43 -0.98
CA ASN A 7 6.93 12.64 -2.20
C ASN A 7 5.59 12.05 -2.64
N GLY A 8 4.48 12.46 -2.03
CA GLY A 8 3.16 11.93 -2.35
C GLY A 8 2.91 10.52 -1.80
N GLN A 9 3.84 9.93 -1.05
CA GLN A 9 3.71 8.58 -0.51
C GLN A 9 2.80 8.56 0.71
N THR A 10 1.98 7.53 0.80
CA THR A 10 1.13 7.25 1.95
C THR A 10 1.83 6.33 2.95
N ALA A 11 1.28 6.21 4.16
CA ALA A 11 1.73 5.20 5.13
C ALA A 11 1.71 3.77 4.57
N LEU A 12 0.83 3.50 3.59
CA LEU A 12 0.73 2.19 2.97
C LEU A 12 1.93 1.88 2.05
N HIS A 13 2.50 2.87 1.37
CA HIS A 13 3.76 2.71 0.63
C HIS A 13 4.87 2.25 1.57
N ALA A 14 5.06 2.97 2.68
CA ALA A 14 6.09 2.63 3.66
C ALA A 14 5.90 1.21 4.25
N ALA A 15 4.66 0.80 4.52
CA ALA A 15 4.37 -0.55 5.02
C ALA A 15 4.69 -1.64 3.98
N VAL A 16 4.38 -1.39 2.70
CA VAL A 16 4.72 -2.28 1.58
C VAL A 16 6.23 -2.36 1.38
N ASP A 17 6.95 -1.23 1.37
CA ASP A 17 8.41 -1.18 1.25
C ASP A 17 9.10 -2.06 2.29
N LYS A 18 8.62 -1.96 3.54
CA LYS A 18 9.12 -2.74 4.68
C LYS A 18 8.62 -4.18 4.72
N ARG A 19 7.75 -4.59 3.79
CA ARG A 19 7.08 -5.92 3.79
C ARG A 19 6.35 -6.21 5.10
N ASP A 20 5.89 -5.17 5.80
CA ASP A 20 5.20 -5.28 7.07
C ASP A 20 3.72 -5.60 6.83
N LYS A 21 3.45 -6.89 6.60
CA LYS A 21 2.10 -7.40 6.33
C LYS A 21 1.09 -7.04 7.44
N LEU A 22 1.54 -7.00 8.70
CA LEU A 22 0.65 -6.67 9.81
C LEU A 22 0.24 -5.19 9.74
N MET A 23 1.19 -4.30 9.46
CA MET A 23 0.90 -2.89 9.27
C MET A 23 0.04 -2.64 8.04
N VAL A 24 0.33 -3.30 6.91
CA VAL A 24 -0.52 -3.28 5.72
C VAL A 24 -1.96 -3.65 6.10
N SER A 25 -2.18 -4.79 6.75
CA SER A 25 -3.52 -5.24 7.15
C SER A 25 -4.24 -4.23 8.06
N LYS A 26 -3.53 -3.64 9.03
CA LYS A 26 -4.10 -2.61 9.91
C LYS A 26 -4.51 -1.37 9.13
N LEU A 27 -3.63 -0.86 8.26
CA LEU A 27 -3.88 0.34 7.46
C LEU A 27 -5.09 0.16 6.55
N LEU A 28 -5.18 -0.98 5.85
CA LEU A 28 -6.34 -1.31 5.01
C LEU A 28 -7.64 -1.37 5.83
N LYS A 29 -7.62 -2.00 7.01
CA LYS A 29 -8.77 -2.03 7.94
C LYS A 29 -9.23 -0.64 8.38
N TYR A 30 -8.31 0.33 8.46
CA TYR A 30 -8.61 1.73 8.78
C TYR A 30 -8.90 2.60 7.54
N GLY A 31 -9.13 1.98 6.38
CA GLY A 31 -9.53 2.67 5.14
C GLY A 31 -8.37 3.31 4.38
N ALA A 32 -7.15 2.76 4.50
CA ALA A 32 -6.06 3.13 3.60
C ALA A 32 -6.32 2.59 2.18
N THR A 33 -6.00 3.39 1.17
CA THR A 33 -6.21 3.10 -0.25
C THR A 33 -4.89 2.71 -0.92
N PRO A 34 -4.72 1.47 -1.43
CA PRO A 34 -3.51 1.05 -2.13
C PRO A 34 -3.26 1.77 -3.45
N GLU A 35 -4.28 2.40 -4.05
CA GLU A 35 -4.26 2.97 -5.41
C GLU A 35 -3.84 4.45 -5.45
N ILE A 36 -3.47 5.05 -4.31
CA ILE A 36 -2.97 6.43 -4.29
C ILE A 36 -1.55 6.43 -4.82
N ALA A 37 -1.31 7.23 -5.86
CA ALA A 37 0.01 7.37 -6.47
C ALA A 37 0.90 8.39 -5.74
N ASP A 38 2.18 8.08 -5.66
CA ASP A 38 3.25 9.00 -5.30
C ASP A 38 3.58 9.98 -6.45
N VAL A 39 4.60 10.82 -6.28
CA VAL A 39 5.02 11.80 -7.32
C VAL A 39 5.66 11.15 -8.56
N TRP A 40 5.98 9.86 -8.51
CA TRP A 40 6.49 9.07 -9.62
C TRP A 40 5.42 8.20 -10.26
N GLU A 41 4.14 8.48 -9.97
CA GLU A 41 2.98 7.71 -10.45
C GLU A 41 2.95 6.26 -9.97
N ARG A 42 3.69 5.93 -8.90
CA ARG A 42 3.69 4.58 -8.31
C ARG A 42 2.74 4.50 -7.15
N THR A 43 1.94 3.44 -7.11
CA THR A 43 1.05 3.15 -5.99
C THR A 43 1.67 2.11 -5.04
N ALA A 44 1.11 1.97 -3.84
CA ALA A 44 1.52 0.88 -2.93
C ALA A 44 1.22 -0.50 -3.54
N ALA A 45 0.18 -0.61 -4.38
CA ALA A 45 -0.09 -1.82 -5.14
C ALA A 45 0.97 -2.11 -6.20
N ASP A 46 1.46 -1.10 -6.91
CA ASP A 46 2.52 -1.25 -7.92
C ASP A 46 3.82 -1.71 -7.28
N GLU A 47 4.21 -1.09 -6.15
CA GLU A 47 5.41 -1.50 -5.41
C GLU A 47 5.34 -2.97 -4.95
N ALA A 48 4.17 -3.42 -4.47
CA ALA A 48 3.97 -4.80 -4.09
C ALA A 48 4.06 -5.77 -5.29
N ARG A 49 3.59 -5.36 -6.47
CA ARG A 49 3.73 -6.13 -7.73
C ARG A 49 5.19 -6.23 -8.15
N GLU A 50 5.92 -5.12 -8.20
CA GLU A 50 7.34 -5.08 -8.57
C GLU A 50 8.21 -5.95 -7.66
N LYS A 51 7.89 -5.96 -6.35
CA LYS A 51 8.62 -6.74 -5.34
C LYS A 51 8.13 -8.20 -5.20
N ASN A 52 7.16 -8.64 -6.00
CA ASN A 52 6.55 -9.97 -5.95
C ASN A 52 5.99 -10.34 -4.55
N LEU A 53 5.37 -9.39 -3.86
CA LEU A 53 4.82 -9.57 -2.51
C LEU A 53 3.41 -10.18 -2.56
N HIS A 54 3.31 -11.44 -3.01
CA HIS A 54 2.04 -12.12 -3.26
C HIS A 54 1.08 -12.15 -2.07
N ASP A 55 1.61 -12.20 -0.85
CA ASP A 55 0.82 -12.23 0.37
C ASP A 55 0.23 -10.86 0.75
N ILE A 56 0.90 -9.77 0.41
CA ILE A 56 0.40 -8.41 0.51
C ILE A 56 -0.60 -8.11 -0.61
N LEU A 57 -0.32 -8.53 -1.85
CA LEU A 57 -1.25 -8.37 -2.97
C LEU A 57 -2.59 -9.06 -2.71
N LYS A 58 -2.58 -10.23 -2.05
CA LYS A 58 -3.80 -10.89 -1.59
C LYS A 58 -4.62 -10.03 -0.63
N LEU A 59 -3.98 -9.20 0.22
CA LEU A 59 -4.71 -8.32 1.14
C LEU A 59 -5.42 -7.19 0.40
N PHE A 60 -4.83 -6.66 -0.67
CA PHE A 60 -5.48 -5.62 -1.49
C PHE A 60 -6.75 -6.15 -2.17
N ASN A 61 -6.70 -7.35 -2.74
CA ASN A 61 -7.89 -7.94 -3.40
C ASN A 61 -9.02 -8.31 -2.42
N LEU A 62 -8.74 -8.41 -1.11
CA LEU A 62 -9.73 -8.75 -0.10
C LEU A 62 -10.59 -7.56 0.35
N ILE A 63 -10.17 -6.33 0.05
CA ILE A 63 -10.92 -5.11 0.43
C ILE A 63 -11.71 -4.49 -0.73
N GLU A 64 -11.55 -5.01 -1.95
CA GLU A 64 -12.32 -4.60 -3.14
C GLU A 64 -13.66 -5.34 -3.32
N ASN A 65 -14.05 -6.21 -2.38
CA ASN A 65 -15.34 -6.92 -2.33
C ASN A 65 -16.18 -6.47 -1.14
#